data_AF-A0A7C6CQL3-F1
#
_entry.id   AF-A0A7C6CQL3-F1
#
_cell.length_a   1.000
_cell.length_b   1.000
_cell.length_c   1.000
_cell.angle_alpha   90.00
_cell.angle_beta   90.00
_cell.angle_gamma   90.00
#
_symmetry.space_group_name_H-M   'P 1'
#
loop_
_entity.id
_entity.type
_entity.pdbx_description
1 polymer ?
#
loop_
_entity_poly.entity_id
_entity_poly.type
_entity_poly.pdbx_seq_one_letter_code
_entity_poly.pdbx_strand_id
1 'polypeptide(L)'
;MQTQNDPQLRIKLTLSMALWVAAVFFVYSVLLNTLYIKITTDIAFMIPVLTDLVPYFFDLAEIAGIMLAWAFIIFAAFRFGLKNTRGFVAVYMLLTIYKYLLKILIAVLMEGKAIFSGDILGFLMLNFAVPALIEYVLLAVLLIILYLVSRRVSAHGRLQKELRARLPGHKFDERALYFPIRKLFDKNNPQQRTLAYVSGFFALFRVVYLVMLDIQIGPPKDLADLLWMIFAYLAQLLLGFCAYLFMLFVLISLNNKDKKMQGAFEAGRN
;
A
#
# COMPACT_ATOMS: atom_id res chain seq x y z
N MET A 1 -21.83 -13.65 19.18
CA MET A 1 -22.29 -13.78 17.78
C MET A 1 -21.35 -12.97 16.90
N GLN A 2 -20.69 -13.57 15.91
CA GLN A 2 -19.78 -12.85 15.00
C GLN A 2 -20.58 -11.98 14.02
N THR A 3 -20.42 -10.66 14.09
CA THR A 3 -20.85 -9.74 13.04
C THR A 3 -19.87 -9.78 11.86
N GLN A 4 -19.93 -10.89 11.11
CA GLN A 4 -19.29 -10.98 9.78
C GLN A 4 -19.95 -10.01 8.79
N ASN A 5 -21.18 -9.59 9.07
CA ASN A 5 -21.99 -8.65 8.29
C ASN A 5 -22.39 -7.43 9.13
N ASP A 6 -21.43 -6.63 9.62
CA ASP A 6 -21.76 -5.27 10.05
C ASP A 6 -21.55 -4.32 8.87
N PRO A 7 -22.61 -3.97 8.11
CA PRO A 7 -22.49 -3.09 6.96
C PRO A 7 -22.06 -1.68 7.36
N GLN A 8 -22.44 -1.21 8.56
CA GLN A 8 -22.13 0.15 9.01
C GLN A 8 -20.64 0.29 9.34
N LEU A 9 -20.07 -0.69 10.05
CA LEU A 9 -18.63 -0.71 10.33
C LEU A 9 -17.81 -0.76 9.04
N ARG A 10 -18.24 -1.57 8.07
CA ARG A 10 -17.59 -1.67 6.76
C ARG A 10 -17.59 -0.32 6.04
N ILE A 11 -18.74 0.36 5.97
CA ILE A 11 -18.85 1.69 5.35
C ILE A 11 -17.93 2.69 6.05
N LYS A 12 -17.92 2.73 7.39
CA LYS A 12 -17.05 3.63 8.17
C LYS A 12 -15.57 3.39 7.87
N LEU A 13 -15.15 2.12 7.78
CA LEU A 13 -13.76 1.77 7.45
C LEU A 13 -13.41 2.09 6.00
N THR A 14 -14.32 1.88 5.05
CA THR A 14 -14.13 2.26 3.65
C THR A 14 -13.99 3.79 3.51
N LEU A 15 -14.84 4.57 4.20
CA LEU A 15 -14.73 6.03 4.22
C LEU A 15 -13.44 6.48 4.90
N SER A 16 -13.03 5.81 5.98
CA SER A 16 -11.76 6.11 6.63
C SER A 16 -10.57 5.84 5.71
N MET A 17 -10.57 4.71 4.99
CA MET A 17 -9.58 4.44 3.95
C MET A 17 -9.59 5.55 2.90
N ALA A 18 -10.77 5.90 2.39
CA ALA A 18 -10.92 6.93 1.38
C ALA A 18 -10.29 8.25 1.82
N LEU A 19 -10.60 8.70 3.03
CA LEU A 19 -10.11 9.96 3.58
C LEU A 19 -8.60 9.95 3.83
N TRP A 20 -8.06 8.92 4.49
CA TRP A 20 -6.63 8.86 4.81
C TRP A 20 -5.77 8.71 3.56
N VAL A 21 -6.17 7.83 2.64
CA VAL A 21 -5.42 7.61 1.40
C VAL A 21 -5.54 8.81 0.48
N ALA A 22 -6.72 9.43 0.36
CA ALA A 22 -6.89 10.67 -0.40
C ALA A 22 -6.03 11.80 0.16
N ALA A 23 -5.93 11.95 1.48
CA ALA A 23 -5.08 12.97 2.09
C ALA A 23 -3.60 12.79 1.73
N VAL A 24 -3.08 11.55 1.82
CA VAL A 24 -1.69 11.25 1.43
C VAL A 24 -1.47 11.48 -0.06
N PHE A 25 -2.40 11.04 -0.91
CA PHE A 25 -2.33 11.26 -2.35
C PHE A 25 -2.48 12.73 -2.75
N PHE A 26 -3.23 13.53 -2.00
CA PHE A 26 -3.28 14.97 -2.19
C PHE A 26 -1.94 15.62 -1.86
N VAL A 27 -1.32 15.27 -0.73
CA VAL A 27 0.03 15.76 -0.36
C VAL A 27 1.05 15.39 -1.45
N TYR A 28 1.02 14.16 -1.93
CA TYR A 28 1.87 13.70 -3.04
C TYR A 28 1.63 14.49 -4.33
N SER A 29 0.38 14.52 -4.83
CA SER A 29 0.06 15.06 -6.15
C SER A 29 0.05 16.58 -6.21
N VAL A 30 -0.19 17.26 -5.09
CA VAL A 30 -0.32 18.72 -5.05
C VAL A 30 0.91 19.34 -4.42
N LEU A 31 1.17 19.08 -3.14
CA LEU A 31 2.25 19.75 -2.42
C LEU A 31 3.61 19.32 -2.92
N LEU A 32 3.89 18.02 -2.90
CA LEU A 32 5.21 17.50 -3.26
C LEU A 32 5.47 17.62 -4.76
N ASN A 33 4.46 17.41 -5.62
CA ASN A 33 4.58 17.62 -7.05
C ASN A 33 4.87 19.08 -7.41
N THR A 34 4.20 20.03 -6.75
CA THR A 34 4.48 21.47 -6.92
C THR A 34 5.92 21.80 -6.56
N LEU A 35 6.39 21.31 -5.42
CA LEU A 35 7.76 21.52 -4.97
C LEU A 35 8.76 20.89 -5.95
N TYR A 36 8.49 19.66 -6.39
CA TYR A 36 9.32 18.95 -7.35
C TYR A 36 9.48 19.75 -8.64
N ILE A 37 8.38 20.15 -9.28
CA ILE A 37 8.39 20.96 -10.51
C ILE A 37 9.17 22.26 -10.31
N LYS A 38 8.92 23.00 -9.22
CA LYS A 38 9.62 24.27 -8.97
C LYS A 38 11.12 24.10 -8.81
N ILE A 39 11.55 23.08 -8.07
CA ILE A 39 12.97 22.83 -7.82
C ILE A 39 13.69 22.39 -9.11
N THR A 40 13.02 21.66 -9.99
CA THR A 40 13.62 21.19 -11.26
C THR A 40 13.62 22.25 -12.37
N THR A 41 12.72 23.23 -12.32
CA THR A 41 12.53 24.22 -13.40
C THR A 41 13.09 25.60 -13.08
N ASP A 42 13.23 25.96 -11.80
CA ASP A 42 13.69 27.29 -11.37
C ASP A 42 15.04 27.21 -10.66
N ILE A 43 16.05 27.81 -11.29
CA ILE A 43 17.43 27.89 -10.79
C ILE A 43 17.48 28.61 -9.43
N ALA A 44 16.56 29.55 -9.15
CA ALA A 44 16.51 30.25 -7.88
C ALA A 44 16.03 29.36 -6.70
N PHE A 45 15.36 28.24 -7.00
CA PHE A 45 14.86 27.28 -6.01
C PHE A 45 15.70 25.98 -5.95
N MET A 46 16.78 25.87 -6.73
CA MET A 46 17.78 24.79 -6.62
C MET A 46 18.66 24.95 -5.37
N ILE A 47 18.03 25.03 -4.19
CA ILE A 47 18.73 24.92 -2.91
C ILE A 47 19.19 23.47 -2.80
N PRO A 48 20.50 23.16 -2.75
CA PRO A 48 21.03 21.81 -2.91
C PRO A 48 20.34 20.76 -2.02
N VAL A 49 20.08 21.11 -0.76
CA VAL A 49 19.40 20.24 0.21
C VAL A 49 17.96 19.91 -0.19
N LEU A 50 17.22 20.85 -0.78
CA LEU A 50 15.84 20.60 -1.23
C LEU A 50 15.81 19.79 -2.53
N THR A 51 16.76 20.04 -3.44
CA THR A 51 16.94 19.26 -4.68
C THR A 51 17.18 17.79 -4.41
N ASP A 52 17.92 17.48 -3.36
CA ASP A 52 18.19 16.11 -2.97
C ASP A 52 17.01 15.49 -2.19
N LEU A 53 16.40 16.21 -1.25
CA LEU A 53 15.38 15.65 -0.35
C LEU A 53 13.98 15.50 -0.96
N VAL A 54 13.54 16.46 -1.78
CA VAL A 54 12.16 16.49 -2.30
C VAL A 54 11.82 15.27 -3.16
N PRO A 55 12.70 14.78 -4.06
CA PRO A 55 12.46 13.54 -4.79
C PRO A 55 12.25 12.33 -3.86
N TYR A 56 13.05 12.21 -2.79
CA TYR A 56 12.87 11.12 -1.81
C TYR A 56 11.55 11.22 -1.07
N PHE A 57 11.16 12.42 -0.60
CA PHE A 57 9.87 12.61 0.06
C PHE A 57 8.69 12.37 -0.88
N PHE A 58 8.82 12.75 -2.15
CA PHE A 58 7.85 12.50 -3.20
C PHE A 58 7.59 10.99 -3.36
N ASP A 59 8.66 10.20 -3.55
CA ASP A 59 8.61 8.75 -3.63
C ASP A 59 8.02 8.11 -2.36
N LEU A 60 8.46 8.57 -1.18
CA LEU A 60 8.00 8.03 0.10
C LEU A 60 6.51 8.27 0.34
N ALA A 61 6.01 9.46 -0.01
CA ALA A 61 4.58 9.78 0.13
C ALA A 61 3.71 8.91 -0.77
N GLU A 62 4.15 8.64 -2.00
CA GLU A 62 3.48 7.73 -2.92
C GLU A 62 3.38 6.33 -2.34
N ILE A 63 4.53 5.78 -1.92
CA ILE A 63 4.63 4.44 -1.35
C ILE A 63 3.78 4.36 -0.08
N ALA A 64 3.84 5.36 0.80
CA ALA A 64 3.05 5.38 2.03
C ALA A 64 1.54 5.32 1.73
N GLY A 65 1.05 6.06 0.73
CA GLY A 65 -0.35 6.02 0.32
C GLY A 65 -0.78 4.65 -0.22
N ILE A 66 0.05 4.04 -1.06
CA ILE A 66 -0.18 2.68 -1.60
C ILE A 66 -0.21 1.65 -0.46
N MET A 67 0.81 1.64 0.39
CA MET A 67 0.92 0.69 1.51
C MET A 67 -0.22 0.86 2.51
N LEU A 68 -0.64 2.11 2.77
CA LEU A 68 -1.79 2.40 3.62
C LEU A 68 -3.05 1.76 3.06
N ALA A 69 -3.35 1.99 1.77
CA ALA A 69 -4.49 1.38 1.09
C ALA A 69 -4.45 -0.15 1.13
N TRP A 70 -3.29 -0.75 0.89
CA TRP A 70 -3.10 -2.19 0.93
C TRP A 70 -3.35 -2.78 2.32
N ALA A 71 -2.90 -2.11 3.38
CA ALA A 71 -3.20 -2.52 4.76
C ALA A 71 -4.70 -2.53 5.04
N PHE A 72 -5.46 -1.52 4.57
CA PHE A 72 -6.93 -1.52 4.68
C PHE A 72 -7.57 -2.69 3.91
N ILE A 73 -7.11 -2.97 2.68
CA ILE A 73 -7.61 -4.09 1.86
C ILE A 73 -7.36 -5.44 2.54
N ILE A 74 -6.14 -5.65 3.06
CA ILE A 74 -5.76 -6.86 3.80
C ILE A 74 -6.62 -7.00 5.05
N PHE A 75 -6.74 -5.93 5.85
CA PHE A 75 -7.60 -5.93 7.03
C PHE A 75 -9.04 -6.33 6.68
N ALA A 76 -9.62 -5.68 5.67
CA ALA A 76 -10.99 -5.93 5.23
C ALA A 76 -11.21 -7.36 4.75
N ALA A 77 -10.26 -7.94 4.01
CA ALA A 77 -10.34 -9.31 3.52
C ALA A 77 -10.37 -10.36 4.63
N PHE A 78 -9.55 -10.19 5.67
CA PHE A 78 -9.56 -11.12 6.80
C PHE A 78 -10.67 -10.82 7.83
N ARG A 79 -11.17 -9.57 7.90
CA ARG A 79 -12.24 -9.17 8.83
C ARG A 79 -13.66 -9.41 8.30
N PHE A 80 -13.90 -9.16 7.02
CA PHE A 80 -15.21 -9.22 6.36
C PHE A 80 -15.30 -10.31 5.28
N GLY A 81 -14.18 -10.97 4.95
CA GLY A 81 -14.09 -11.96 3.89
C GLY A 81 -13.84 -11.33 2.50
N LEU A 82 -13.19 -12.10 1.62
CA LEU A 82 -12.76 -11.66 0.27
C LEU A 82 -13.90 -11.05 -0.57
N LYS A 83 -15.13 -11.58 -0.47
CA LYS A 83 -16.28 -11.08 -1.25
C LYS A 83 -16.61 -9.63 -0.90
N ASN A 84 -16.41 -9.24 0.35
CA ASN A 84 -16.73 -7.92 0.88
C ASN A 84 -15.58 -6.91 0.74
N THR A 85 -14.41 -7.33 0.24
CA THR A 85 -13.24 -6.47 0.00
C THR A 85 -13.37 -5.63 -1.28
N ARG A 86 -14.29 -5.98 -2.19
CA ARG A 86 -14.47 -5.31 -3.49
C ARG A 86 -14.62 -3.79 -3.38
N GLY A 87 -15.33 -3.30 -2.37
CA GLY A 87 -15.49 -1.87 -2.13
C GLY A 87 -14.17 -1.16 -1.81
N PHE A 88 -13.29 -1.79 -1.02
CA PHE A 88 -11.97 -1.23 -0.71
C PHE A 88 -11.06 -1.19 -1.94
N VAL A 89 -11.13 -2.23 -2.78
CA VAL A 89 -10.38 -2.30 -4.05
C VAL A 89 -10.88 -1.22 -5.02
N ALA A 90 -12.21 -1.07 -5.16
CA ALA A 90 -12.81 -0.04 -6.01
C ALA A 90 -12.41 1.38 -5.56
N VAL A 91 -12.45 1.64 -4.25
CA VAL A 91 -12.00 2.92 -3.69
C VAL A 91 -10.51 3.16 -3.97
N TYR A 92 -9.64 2.16 -3.81
CA TYR A 92 -8.23 2.31 -4.16
C TYR A 92 -8.04 2.66 -5.63
N MET A 93 -8.72 1.96 -6.55
CA MET A 93 -8.61 2.25 -7.99
C MET A 93 -9.05 3.68 -8.32
N LEU A 94 -10.17 4.13 -7.75
CA LEU A 94 -10.64 5.51 -7.92
C LEU A 94 -9.64 6.53 -7.34
N LEU A 95 -9.03 6.23 -6.20
CA LEU A 95 -8.02 7.09 -5.58
C LEU A 95 -6.72 7.15 -6.38
N THR A 96 -6.30 6.05 -7.01
CA THR A 96 -5.17 6.03 -7.95
C THR A 96 -5.45 6.95 -9.14
N ILE A 97 -6.65 6.87 -9.74
CA ILE A 97 -7.06 7.79 -10.82
C ILE A 97 -7.04 9.24 -10.31
N TYR A 98 -7.67 9.50 -9.17
CA TYR A 98 -7.70 10.83 -8.54
C TYR A 98 -6.30 11.42 -8.31
N LYS A 99 -5.38 10.64 -7.74
CA LYS A 99 -3.99 11.03 -7.49
C LYS A 99 -3.33 11.51 -8.78
N TYR A 100 -3.39 10.69 -9.83
CA TYR A 100 -2.72 11.02 -11.08
C TYR A 100 -3.41 12.15 -11.86
N LEU A 101 -4.74 12.28 -11.80
CA LEU A 101 -5.45 13.43 -12.37
C LEU A 101 -5.02 14.74 -11.70
N LEU A 102 -4.89 14.77 -10.37
CA LEU A 102 -4.37 15.94 -9.67
C LEU A 102 -2.92 16.24 -10.04
N LYS A 103 -2.08 15.22 -10.21
CA LYS A 103 -0.68 15.39 -10.63
C LYS A 103 -0.60 16.06 -12.00
N ILE A 104 -1.41 15.60 -12.97
CA ILE A 104 -1.54 16.24 -14.29
C ILE A 104 -2.02 17.67 -14.16
N LEU A 105 -3.10 17.91 -13.40
CA LEU A 105 -3.67 19.24 -13.23
C LEU A 105 -2.62 20.24 -12.71
N ILE A 106 -1.81 19.83 -11.73
CA ILE A 106 -0.75 20.67 -11.17
C ILE A 106 0.38 20.90 -12.18
N ALA A 107 0.79 19.87 -12.93
CA ALA A 107 1.77 20.04 -14.00
C ALA A 107 1.29 21.05 -15.06
N VAL A 108 0.03 20.94 -15.49
CA VAL A 108 -0.59 21.88 -16.44
C VAL A 108 -0.68 23.30 -15.88
N LEU A 109 -1.01 23.46 -14.59
CA LEU A 109 -1.08 24.77 -13.95
C LEU A 109 0.29 25.45 -13.80
N MET A 110 1.35 24.66 -13.56
CA MET A 110 2.69 25.17 -13.31
C MET A 110 3.49 25.40 -14.61
N GLU A 111 3.43 24.46 -15.54
CA GLU A 111 4.26 24.47 -16.77
C GLU A 111 3.48 24.95 -18.00
N GLY A 112 2.14 25.04 -17.92
CA GLY A 112 1.29 25.71 -18.90
C GLY A 112 1.55 25.28 -20.36
N LYS A 113 1.96 26.25 -21.19
CA LYS A 113 2.16 26.08 -22.64
C LYS A 113 3.28 25.10 -23.00
N ALA A 114 4.25 24.87 -22.13
CA ALA A 114 5.40 23.99 -22.41
C ALA A 114 4.98 22.52 -22.65
N ILE A 115 3.95 22.06 -21.93
CA ILE A 115 3.38 20.72 -22.09
C ILE A 115 2.67 20.58 -23.44
N PHE A 116 1.96 21.63 -23.87
CA PHE A 116 1.17 21.61 -25.11
C PHE A 116 1.98 21.91 -26.38
N SER A 117 3.22 22.40 -26.25
CA SER A 117 4.14 22.61 -27.37
C SER A 117 4.96 21.38 -27.76
N GLY A 118 4.89 20.29 -26.97
CA GLY A 118 5.65 19.04 -27.19
C GLY A 118 4.77 17.81 -27.45
N ASP A 119 5.36 16.61 -27.34
CA ASP A 119 4.65 15.34 -27.45
C ASP A 119 3.78 15.08 -26.20
N ILE A 120 2.55 15.62 -26.23
CA ILE A 120 1.55 15.46 -25.17
C ILE A 120 1.25 13.98 -24.92
N LEU A 121 1.25 13.15 -25.96
CA LEU A 121 0.92 11.73 -25.83
C LEU A 121 2.04 11.00 -25.07
N GLY A 122 3.30 11.24 -25.43
CA GLY A 122 4.46 10.72 -24.70
C GLY A 122 4.48 11.16 -23.23
N PHE A 123 4.19 12.44 -22.98
CA PHE A 123 4.10 12.99 -21.62
C PHE A 123 3.02 12.28 -20.78
N LEU A 124 1.80 12.13 -21.32
CA LEU A 124 0.70 11.45 -20.63
C LEU A 124 0.99 9.95 -20.44
N MET A 125 1.61 9.30 -21.41
CA MET A 125 1.97 7.89 -21.29
C MET A 125 2.98 7.65 -20.17
N LEU A 126 4.08 8.42 -20.15
CA LEU A 126 5.18 8.23 -19.20
C LEU A 126 4.83 8.70 -17.78
N ASN A 127 4.09 9.79 -17.63
CA ASN A 127 3.82 10.38 -16.31
C ASN A 127 2.51 9.93 -15.67
N PHE A 128 1.59 9.33 -16.44
CA PHE A 128 0.27 8.92 -15.98
C PHE A 128 -0.03 7.44 -16.30
N ALA A 129 -0.08 7.08 -17.59
CA ALA A 129 -0.66 5.80 -17.99
C ALA A 129 0.22 4.61 -17.55
N VAL A 130 1.52 4.69 -17.80
CA VAL A 130 2.48 3.64 -17.42
C VAL A 130 2.58 3.51 -15.89
N PRO A 131 2.79 4.58 -15.11
CA PRO A 131 2.81 4.48 -13.65
C PRO A 131 1.50 3.93 -13.06
N ALA A 132 0.33 4.39 -13.54
CA ALA A 132 -0.96 3.87 -13.10
C ALA A 132 -1.14 2.38 -13.46
N LEU A 133 -0.70 1.96 -14.64
CA LEU A 133 -0.73 0.55 -15.05
C LEU A 133 0.15 -0.31 -14.14
N ILE A 134 1.36 0.15 -13.82
CA ILE A 134 2.27 -0.52 -12.89
C ILE A 134 1.58 -0.69 -11.52
N GLU A 135 0.94 0.35 -11.00
CA GLU A 135 0.20 0.25 -9.73
C GLU A 135 -0.96 -0.75 -9.77
N TYR A 136 -1.68 -0.85 -10.89
CA TYR A 136 -2.73 -1.86 -11.05
C TYR A 136 -2.18 -3.27 -11.16
N VAL A 137 -1.02 -3.46 -11.80
CA VAL A 137 -0.31 -4.74 -11.80
C VAL A 137 0.11 -5.12 -10.38
N LEU A 138 0.67 -4.18 -9.61
CA LEU A 138 1.03 -4.40 -8.21
C LEU A 138 -0.21 -4.74 -7.34
N LEU A 139 -1.33 -4.04 -7.56
CA LEU A 139 -2.60 -4.35 -6.92
C LEU A 139 -3.09 -5.77 -7.27
N ALA A 140 -2.99 -6.18 -8.55
CA ALA A 140 -3.36 -7.52 -8.97
C ALA A 140 -2.52 -8.58 -8.26
N VAL A 141 -1.21 -8.36 -8.12
CA VAL A 141 -0.32 -9.24 -7.36
C VAL A 141 -0.73 -9.31 -5.89
N LEU A 142 -1.04 -8.18 -5.24
CA LEU A 142 -1.59 -8.16 -3.89
C LEU A 142 -2.84 -9.05 -3.78
N LEU A 143 -3.79 -8.90 -4.71
CA LEU A 143 -5.03 -9.66 -4.70
C LEU A 143 -4.80 -11.17 -4.91
N ILE A 144 -3.84 -11.55 -5.76
CA ILE A 144 -3.42 -12.95 -5.95
C ILE A 144 -2.84 -13.51 -4.65
N ILE A 145 -1.89 -12.80 -4.01
CA ILE A 145 -1.30 -13.22 -2.74
C ILE A 145 -2.39 -13.38 -1.68
N LEU A 146 -3.27 -12.38 -1.57
CA LEU A 146 -4.38 -12.39 -0.62
C LEU A 146 -5.31 -13.57 -0.84
N TYR A 147 -5.69 -13.84 -2.10
CA TYR A 147 -6.49 -15.00 -2.47
C TYR A 147 -5.82 -16.31 -2.07
N LEU A 148 -4.53 -16.49 -2.39
CA LEU A 148 -3.77 -17.70 -2.09
C LEU A 148 -3.67 -17.95 -0.58
N VAL A 149 -3.38 -16.91 0.21
CA VAL A 149 -3.29 -17.01 1.67
C VAL A 149 -4.67 -17.30 2.26
N SER A 150 -5.70 -16.54 1.89
CA SER A 150 -7.07 -16.75 2.40
C SER A 150 -7.65 -18.12 2.02
N ARG A 151 -7.31 -18.66 0.85
CA ARG A 151 -7.71 -20.02 0.44
C ARG A 151 -7.10 -21.08 1.36
N ARG A 152 -5.80 -20.98 1.67
CA ARG A 152 -5.14 -21.90 2.61
C ARG A 152 -5.75 -21.84 4.01
N VAL A 153 -6.07 -20.63 4.49
CA VAL A 153 -6.71 -20.47 5.80
C VAL A 153 -8.13 -21.03 5.81
N SER A 154 -8.90 -20.80 4.75
CA SER A 154 -10.27 -21.35 4.63
C SER A 154 -10.27 -22.88 4.62
N ALA A 155 -9.28 -23.52 3.99
CA ALA A 155 -9.12 -24.98 4.04
C ALA A 155 -8.81 -25.48 5.46
N HIS A 156 -7.95 -24.77 6.20
CA HIS A 156 -7.65 -25.06 7.60
C HIS A 156 -8.88 -24.86 8.51
N GLY A 157 -9.67 -23.81 8.28
CA GLY A 157 -10.92 -23.57 8.99
C GLY A 157 -12.00 -24.63 8.71
N ARG A 158 -12.05 -25.19 7.50
CA ARG A 158 -12.93 -26.32 7.16
C ARG A 158 -12.54 -27.58 7.93
N LEU A 159 -11.24 -27.91 7.96
CA LEU A 159 -10.70 -29.01 8.78
C LEU A 159 -11.02 -28.83 10.26
N GLN A 160 -10.90 -27.61 10.80
CA GLN A 160 -11.29 -27.31 12.17
C GLN A 160 -12.80 -27.43 12.42
N LYS A 161 -13.65 -27.07 11.45
CA LYS A 161 -15.11 -27.28 11.54
C LYS A 161 -15.48 -28.75 11.52
N GLU A 162 -14.83 -29.56 10.69
CA GLU A 162 -14.98 -31.02 10.69
C GLU A 162 -14.55 -31.64 12.02
N LEU A 163 -13.43 -31.18 12.60
CA LEU A 163 -12.98 -31.59 13.93
C LEU A 163 -13.95 -31.15 15.04
N ARG A 164 -14.56 -29.96 14.93
CA ARG A 164 -15.59 -29.47 15.86
C ARG A 164 -16.88 -30.28 15.79
N ALA A 165 -17.27 -30.75 14.60
CA ALA A 165 -18.38 -31.68 14.44
C ALA A 165 -18.12 -33.02 15.15
N ARG A 166 -16.84 -33.40 15.30
CA ARG A 166 -16.41 -34.60 16.03
C ARG A 166 -16.20 -34.38 17.52
N LEU A 167 -16.06 -33.14 17.99
CA LEU A 167 -15.83 -32.77 19.40
C LEU A 167 -16.84 -31.70 19.86
N PRO A 168 -18.10 -32.10 20.14
CA PRO A 168 -19.16 -31.20 20.58
C PRO A 168 -18.87 -30.69 22.00
N GLY A 169 -18.40 -29.45 22.11
CA GLY A 169 -18.14 -28.79 23.40
C GLY A 169 -17.07 -27.70 23.32
N HIS A 170 -16.15 -27.78 22.36
CA HIS A 170 -15.11 -26.78 22.17
C HIS A 170 -15.59 -25.58 21.34
N LYS A 171 -15.59 -24.38 21.95
CA LYS A 171 -15.85 -23.11 21.26
C LYS A 171 -14.55 -22.59 20.66
N PHE A 172 -14.26 -22.95 19.41
CA PHE A 172 -13.17 -22.35 18.65
C PHE A 172 -13.52 -20.90 18.28
N ASP A 173 -12.71 -19.95 18.72
CA ASP A 173 -12.79 -18.56 18.27
C ASP A 173 -11.97 -18.40 16.98
N GLU A 174 -12.65 -18.39 15.82
CA GLU A 174 -12.00 -18.18 14.52
C GLU A 174 -11.24 -16.83 14.48
N ARG A 175 -11.63 -15.85 15.30
CA ARG A 175 -10.98 -14.55 15.36
C ARG A 175 -9.61 -14.61 16.04
N ALA A 176 -9.41 -15.58 16.95
CA ALA A 176 -8.14 -15.84 17.62
C ALA A 176 -7.03 -16.23 16.63
N LEU A 177 -7.40 -16.76 15.45
CA LEU A 177 -6.46 -17.15 14.40
C LEU A 177 -5.83 -15.94 13.68
N TYR A 178 -6.51 -14.79 13.72
CA TYR A 178 -6.12 -13.56 13.02
C TYR A 178 -5.69 -12.46 13.98
N PHE A 179 -6.27 -12.45 15.19
CA PHE A 179 -6.12 -11.43 16.19
C PHE A 179 -6.04 -12.01 17.61
N PRO A 180 -5.31 -11.37 18.54
CA PRO A 180 -4.42 -10.23 18.33
C PRO A 180 -3.09 -10.64 17.70
N ILE A 181 -2.44 -9.69 17.03
CA ILE A 181 -1.04 -9.82 16.63
C ILE A 181 -0.20 -9.75 17.90
N ARG A 182 0.44 -10.86 18.28
CA ARG A 182 1.21 -10.97 19.53
C ARG A 182 2.71 -10.77 19.34
N LYS A 183 3.22 -10.93 18.13
CA LYS A 183 4.64 -10.87 17.77
C LYS A 183 4.85 -9.98 16.55
N LEU A 184 6.03 -9.41 16.42
CA LEU A 184 6.41 -8.61 15.25
C LEU A 184 6.41 -9.47 13.98
N PHE A 185 6.84 -10.73 14.10
CA PHE A 185 6.76 -11.75 13.06
C PHE A 185 6.11 -13.02 13.59
N ASP A 186 4.98 -13.40 13.01
CA ASP A 186 4.32 -14.67 13.25
C ASP A 186 4.00 -15.32 11.90
N LYS A 187 4.74 -16.41 11.60
CA LYS A 187 4.56 -17.20 10.38
C LYS A 187 3.20 -17.91 10.35
N ASN A 188 2.52 -18.02 11.48
CA ASN A 188 1.20 -18.65 11.57
C ASN A 188 0.07 -17.64 11.39
N ASN A 189 0.33 -16.33 11.59
CA ASN A 189 -0.66 -15.30 11.38
C ASN A 189 -0.79 -15.00 9.87
N PRO A 190 -1.95 -15.28 9.25
CA PRO A 190 -2.11 -15.13 7.81
C PRO A 190 -2.09 -13.67 7.34
N GLN A 191 -2.48 -12.70 8.19
CA GLN A 191 -2.35 -11.28 7.85
C GLN A 191 -0.86 -10.89 7.74
N GLN A 192 -0.05 -11.29 8.72
CA GLN A 192 1.39 -11.02 8.70
C GLN A 192 2.11 -11.75 7.57
N ARG A 193 1.68 -12.96 7.21
CA ARG A 193 2.17 -13.65 6.01
C ARG A 193 1.86 -12.88 4.73
N THR A 194 0.62 -12.41 4.56
CA THR A 194 0.24 -11.59 3.41
C THR A 194 1.09 -10.33 3.36
N LEU A 195 1.23 -9.62 4.48
CA LEU A 195 2.10 -8.44 4.59
C LEU A 195 3.55 -8.76 4.18
N ALA A 196 4.11 -9.86 4.67
CA ALA A 196 5.48 -10.26 4.36
C ALA A 196 5.66 -10.58 2.87
N TYR A 197 4.74 -11.32 2.27
CA TYR A 197 4.80 -11.63 0.84
C TYR A 197 4.63 -10.40 -0.04
N VAL A 198 3.71 -9.51 0.31
CA VAL A 198 3.45 -8.27 -0.43
C VAL A 198 4.65 -7.33 -0.33
N SER A 199 5.20 -7.15 0.87
CA SER A 199 6.36 -6.27 1.09
C SER A 199 7.62 -6.84 0.45
N GLY A 200 7.81 -8.17 0.52
CA GLY A 200 8.92 -8.85 -0.13
C GLY A 200 8.84 -8.78 -1.65
N PHE A 201 7.65 -8.94 -2.22
CA PHE A 201 7.43 -8.75 -3.66
C PHE A 201 7.68 -7.30 -4.07
N PHE A 202 7.20 -6.32 -3.30
CA PHE A 202 7.45 -4.91 -3.55
C PHE A 202 8.95 -4.57 -3.52
N ALA A 203 9.69 -5.08 -2.53
CA ALA A 203 11.14 -4.92 -2.45
C ALA A 203 11.84 -5.52 -3.67
N LEU A 204 11.48 -6.75 -4.03
CA LEU A 204 12.05 -7.45 -5.18
C LEU A 204 11.77 -6.69 -6.48
N PHE A 205 10.55 -6.19 -6.66
CA PHE A 205 10.17 -5.38 -7.81
C PHE A 205 11.04 -4.12 -7.92
N ARG A 206 11.27 -3.40 -6.81
CA ARG A 206 12.14 -2.22 -6.79
C ARG A 206 13.61 -2.56 -7.07
N VAL A 207 14.11 -3.68 -6.55
CA VAL A 207 15.46 -4.17 -6.87
C VAL A 207 15.58 -4.51 -8.36
N VAL A 208 14.63 -5.25 -8.93
CA VAL A 208 14.63 -5.59 -10.36
C VAL A 208 14.57 -4.32 -11.21
N TYR A 209 13.73 -3.35 -10.85
CA TYR A 209 13.67 -2.06 -11.54
C TYR A 209 15.02 -1.34 -11.51
N LEU A 210 15.68 -1.30 -10.36
CA LEU A 210 17.01 -0.70 -10.23
C LEU A 210 18.07 -1.43 -11.05
N VAL A 211 18.05 -2.78 -11.06
CA VAL A 211 18.93 -3.58 -11.92
C VAL A 211 18.71 -3.26 -13.40
N MET A 212 17.46 -3.07 -13.84
CA MET A 212 17.17 -2.68 -15.22
C MET A 212 17.74 -1.30 -15.56
N LEU A 213 17.69 -0.34 -14.63
CA LEU A 213 18.32 0.98 -14.79
C LEU A 213 19.84 0.86 -14.86
N ASP A 214 20.46 0.06 -13.98
CA ASP A 214 21.92 -0.11 -13.96
C ASP A 214 22.42 -0.81 -15.24
N ILE A 215 21.67 -1.76 -15.80
CA ILE A 215 21.99 -2.37 -17.10
C ILE A 215 21.99 -1.32 -18.23
N GLN A 216 21.09 -0.33 -18.19
CA GLN A 216 21.04 0.74 -19.18
C GLN A 216 22.18 1.74 -19.03
N ILE A 217 22.62 2.01 -17.79
CA ILE A 217 23.69 2.96 -17.48
C ILE A 217 25.09 2.34 -17.75
N GLY A 218 25.24 1.04 -17.53
CA GLY A 218 26.49 0.30 -17.69
C GLY A 218 27.17 -0.04 -16.36
N PRO A 219 28.27 -0.83 -16.40
CA PRO A 219 28.94 -1.30 -15.18
C PRO A 219 29.59 -0.16 -14.38
N PRO A 220 29.75 -0.31 -13.05
CA PRO A 220 30.43 0.67 -12.21
C PRO A 220 31.88 0.87 -12.67
N LYS A 221 32.34 2.12 -12.66
CA LYS A 221 33.67 2.48 -13.19
C LYS A 221 34.77 2.43 -12.14
N ASP A 222 34.39 2.56 -10.86
CA ASP A 222 35.30 2.51 -9.73
C ASP A 222 34.67 1.83 -8.49
N LEU A 223 35.43 1.75 -7.40
CA LEU A 223 34.97 1.16 -6.13
C LEU A 223 33.83 1.98 -5.50
N ALA A 224 33.84 3.31 -5.67
CA ALA A 224 32.83 4.18 -5.07
C ALA A 224 31.46 3.95 -5.74
N ASP A 225 31.42 3.87 -7.06
CA ASP A 225 30.24 3.54 -7.85
C ASP A 225 29.70 2.15 -7.46
N LEU A 226 30.57 1.16 -7.31
CA LEU A 226 30.18 -0.19 -6.89
C LEU A 226 29.53 -0.18 -5.49
N LEU A 227 30.12 0.55 -4.53
CA LEU A 227 29.58 0.67 -3.18
C LEU A 227 28.22 1.39 -3.19
N TRP A 228 28.09 2.47 -3.95
CA TRP A 228 26.82 3.19 -4.12
C TRP A 228 25.72 2.30 -4.71
N MET A 229 26.05 1.52 -5.72
CA MET A 229 25.14 0.55 -6.32
C MET A 229 24.66 -0.49 -5.29
N ILE A 230 25.58 -1.04 -4.48
CA ILE A 230 25.24 -1.98 -3.39
C ILE A 230 24.35 -1.31 -2.35
N PHE A 231 24.67 -0.09 -1.92
CA PHE A 231 23.86 0.66 -0.96
C PHE A 231 22.46 0.95 -1.50
N ALA A 232 22.34 1.26 -2.79
CA ALA A 232 21.05 1.48 -3.43
C ALA A 232 20.17 0.22 -3.40
N TYR A 233 20.72 -0.97 -3.72
CA TYR A 233 19.97 -2.23 -3.58
C TYR A 233 19.58 -2.53 -2.13
N LEU A 234 20.51 -2.33 -1.20
CA LEU A 234 20.24 -2.56 0.23
C LEU A 234 19.14 -1.63 0.75
N ALA A 235 19.12 -0.38 0.28
CA ALA A 235 18.09 0.60 0.59
C ALA A 235 16.72 0.16 0.06
N GLN A 236 16.62 -0.46 -1.12
CA GLN A 236 15.34 -1.00 -1.62
C GLN A 236 14.83 -2.17 -0.76
N LEU A 237 15.72 -3.03 -0.27
CA LEU A 237 15.34 -4.10 0.67
C LEU A 237 14.88 -3.54 2.01
N LEU A 238 15.60 -2.54 2.54
CA LEU A 238 15.22 -1.84 3.76
C LEU A 238 13.86 -1.13 3.61
N LEU A 239 13.61 -0.51 2.47
CA LEU A 239 12.32 0.12 2.15
C LEU A 239 11.18 -0.90 2.18
N GLY A 240 11.39 -2.10 1.64
CA GLY A 240 10.44 -3.20 1.76
C GLY A 240 10.17 -3.64 3.20
N PHE A 241 11.22 -3.70 4.03
CA PHE A 241 11.06 -3.97 5.46
C PHE A 241 10.30 -2.86 6.18
N CYS A 242 10.58 -1.59 5.87
CA CYS A 242 9.84 -0.44 6.39
C CYS A 242 8.37 -0.48 5.95
N ALA A 243 8.08 -0.86 4.70
CA ALA A 243 6.72 -1.03 4.20
C ALA A 243 5.97 -2.10 4.98
N TYR A 244 6.63 -3.23 5.31
CA TYR A 244 6.05 -4.26 6.18
C TYR A 244 5.68 -3.70 7.55
N LEU A 245 6.61 -3.00 8.22
CA LEU A 245 6.38 -2.43 9.55
C LEU A 245 5.27 -1.38 9.53
N PHE A 246 5.24 -0.53 8.51
CA PHE A 246 4.22 0.49 8.33
C PHE A 246 2.83 -0.13 8.17
N MET A 247 2.68 -1.10 7.28
CA MET A 247 1.40 -1.79 7.10
C MET A 247 0.98 -2.57 8.36
N LEU A 248 1.94 -3.17 9.06
CA LEU A 248 1.69 -3.86 10.33
C LEU A 248 1.15 -2.89 11.39
N PHE A 249 1.76 -1.72 11.52
CA PHE A 249 1.28 -0.65 12.41
C PHE A 249 -0.15 -0.21 12.06
N VAL A 250 -0.46 -0.05 10.77
CA VAL A 250 -1.82 0.27 10.31
C VAL A 250 -2.79 -0.85 10.68
N LEU A 251 -2.45 -2.12 10.43
CA LEU A 251 -3.32 -3.26 10.80
C LEU A 251 -3.63 -3.30 12.30
N ILE A 252 -2.61 -3.09 13.15
CA ILE A 252 -2.78 -3.05 14.61
C ILE A 252 -3.72 -1.89 14.99
N SER A 253 -3.52 -0.73 14.40
CA SER A 253 -4.35 0.46 14.62
C SER A 253 -5.81 0.24 14.22
N LEU A 254 -6.05 -0.41 13.08
CA LEU A 254 -7.39 -0.77 12.60
C LEU A 254 -8.07 -1.80 13.51
N ASN A 255 -7.33 -2.81 13.97
CA ASN A 255 -7.85 -3.80 14.91
C ASN A 255 -8.24 -3.16 16.26
N ASN A 256 -7.43 -2.23 16.76
CA ASN A 256 -7.74 -1.50 18.00
C ASN A 256 -8.98 -0.61 17.84
N LYS A 257 -9.15 0.03 16.68
CA LYS A 257 -10.38 0.78 16.35
C LYS A 257 -11.61 -0.12 16.27
N ASP A 258 -11.52 -1.28 15.61
CA ASP A 258 -12.61 -2.27 15.52
C ASP A 258 -13.05 -2.74 16.93
N LYS A 259 -12.09 -3.09 17.80
CA LYS A 259 -12.39 -3.47 19.20
C LYS A 259 -13.12 -2.38 19.98
N LYS A 260 -12.66 -1.11 19.88
CA LYS A 260 -13.32 0.03 20.55
C LYS A 260 -14.75 0.23 20.05
N MET A 261 -14.97 0.11 18.74
CA MET A 261 -16.31 0.26 18.16
C MET A 261 -17.27 -0.87 18.59
N GLN A 262 -16.76 -2.09 18.75
CA GLN A 262 -17.55 -3.21 19.24
C GLN A 262 -17.92 -3.07 20.73
N GLY A 263 -16.95 -2.68 21.58
CA GLY A 263 -17.22 -2.45 23.01
C GLY A 263 -18.23 -1.32 23.26
N ALA A 264 -18.19 -0.24 22.47
CA ALA A 264 -19.17 0.85 22.56
C ALA A 264 -20.57 0.42 22.13
N PHE A 265 -20.68 -0.47 21.13
CA PHE A 265 -21.96 -1.01 20.66
C PHE A 265 -22.59 -1.98 21.67
N GLU A 266 -21.78 -2.76 22.37
CA GLU A 266 -22.23 -3.66 23.44
C GLU A 266 -22.64 -2.87 24.70
N ALA A 267 -21.93 -1.79 25.03
CA ALA A 267 -22.27 -0.92 26.16
C ALA A 267 -23.54 -0.09 25.94
N GLY A 268 -23.87 0.28 24.69
CA GLY A 268 -25.10 1.01 24.37
C GLY A 268 -26.35 0.12 24.21
N ARG A 269 -26.21 -1.20 24.37
CA ARG A 269 -27.30 -2.18 24.34
C ARG A 269 -27.70 -2.69 25.73
N ASN A 270 -26.91 -2.38 26.76
CA ASN A 270 -27.19 -2.66 28.16
C ASN A 270 -27.63 -1.38 28.85
#